data_AF-A0A836N8N9-F1
#
_entry.id   AF-A0A836N8N9-F1
#
_cell.length_a   1.000
_cell.length_b   1.000
_cell.length_c   1.000
_cell.angle_alpha   90.00
_cell.angle_beta   90.00
_cell.angle_gamma   90.00
#
_symmetry.space_group_name_H-M   'P 1'
#
loop_
_entity.id
_entity.type
_entity.pdbx_description
1 polymer ?
#
loop_
_entity_poly.entity_id
_entity_poly.type
_entity_poly.pdbx_seq_one_letter_code
_entity_poly.pdbx_strand_id
1 'polypeptide(L)'
;MRPVQILYTYSDAGNSVFLVVDHLPWTDSDKINWYLKHQNEIKNQHPLPEGSWHTWYVIDIGNGFTDYKKYIEGPYEDLYCFPTIKSNDNCIVKNYLMVINE
;
A
#
# COMPACT_ATOMS: atom_id res chain seq x y z
N MET A 1 -2.88 -19.62 7.95
CA MET A 1 -2.29 -18.31 7.57
C MET A 1 -2.90 -17.24 8.45
N ARG A 2 -2.10 -16.25 8.89
CA ARG A 2 -2.59 -15.10 9.66
C ARG A 2 -3.41 -14.19 8.74
N PRO A 3 -4.58 -13.67 9.17
CA PRO A 3 -5.33 -12.68 8.39
C PRO A 3 -4.46 -11.48 8.05
N VAL A 4 -4.53 -11.02 6.80
CA VAL A 4 -3.88 -9.78 6.37
C VAL A 4 -4.64 -8.59 6.94
N GLN A 5 -3.93 -7.62 7.48
CA GLN A 5 -4.49 -6.37 7.96
C GLN A 5 -4.11 -5.24 7.01
N ILE A 6 -5.10 -4.49 6.55
CA ILE A 6 -4.89 -3.22 5.85
C ILE A 6 -4.75 -2.15 6.92
N LEU A 7 -3.53 -1.62 7.07
CA LEU A 7 -3.17 -0.66 8.12
C LEU A 7 -3.44 0.77 7.70
N TYR A 8 -3.32 1.06 6.41
CA TYR A 8 -3.51 2.39 5.86
C TYR A 8 -3.86 2.32 4.38
N THR A 9 -4.76 3.21 3.93
CA THR A 9 -5.08 3.37 2.51
C THR A 9 -4.88 4.81 2.10
N TYR A 10 -4.30 5.01 0.92
CA TYR A 10 -4.11 6.33 0.34
C TYR A 10 -4.40 6.30 -1.16
N SER A 11 -5.10 7.32 -1.65
CA SER A 11 -5.20 7.60 -3.08
C SER A 11 -4.51 8.92 -3.37
N ASP A 12 -3.76 8.97 -4.48
CA ASP A 12 -3.14 10.20 -4.97
C ASP A 12 -4.15 11.16 -5.63
N ALA A 13 -5.45 10.85 -5.57
CA ALA A 13 -6.55 11.51 -6.27
C ALA A 13 -6.44 11.47 -7.81
N GLY A 14 -5.48 10.72 -8.34
CA GLY A 14 -5.40 10.33 -9.74
C GLY A 14 -5.83 8.87 -9.90
N ASN A 15 -4.92 8.08 -10.43
CA ASN A 15 -5.17 6.68 -10.78
C ASN A 15 -4.44 5.70 -9.87
N SER A 16 -3.81 6.17 -8.78
CA SER A 16 -3.06 5.29 -7.87
C SER A 16 -3.79 5.13 -6.54
N VAL A 17 -3.90 3.89 -6.09
CA VAL A 17 -4.32 3.58 -4.72
C VAL A 17 -3.26 2.71 -4.06
N PHE A 18 -2.93 3.05 -2.82
CA PHE A 18 -1.93 2.40 -2.01
C PHE A 18 -2.62 1.73 -0.83
N LEU A 19 -2.46 0.41 -0.72
CA LEU A 19 -2.90 -0.39 0.40
C LEU A 19 -1.66 -0.80 1.19
N VAL A 20 -1.46 -0.20 2.36
CA VAL A 20 -0.38 -0.56 3.27
C VAL A 20 -0.85 -1.70 4.14
N VAL A 21 -0.16 -2.84 4.07
CA VAL A 21 -0.53 -4.08 4.75
C VAL A 21 0.58 -4.56 5.70
N ASP A 22 0.21 -5.39 6.67
CA ASP A 22 1.17 -6.01 7.58
C ASP A 22 1.94 -7.19 6.96
N HIS A 23 1.32 -7.90 6.01
CA HIS A 23 1.93 -8.92 5.16
C HIS A 23 0.99 -9.29 4.01
N LEU A 24 1.46 -10.12 3.08
CA LEU A 24 0.60 -10.91 2.21
C LEU A 24 0.90 -12.41 2.36
N PRO A 25 0.02 -13.30 1.87
CA PRO A 25 0.35 -14.71 1.72
C PRO A 25 1.64 -14.94 0.92
N TRP A 26 2.27 -16.08 1.17
CA TRP A 26 3.62 -16.37 0.65
C TRP A 26 3.66 -16.55 -0.87
N THR A 27 2.75 -17.34 -1.43
CA THR A 27 2.75 -17.66 -2.86
C THR A 27 1.98 -16.63 -3.66
N ASP A 28 2.36 -16.40 -4.92
CA ASP A 28 1.65 -15.45 -5.78
C ASP A 28 0.19 -15.85 -6.01
N SER A 29 -0.11 -17.16 -6.09
CA SER A 29 -1.48 -17.65 -6.17
C SER A 29 -2.31 -17.26 -4.95
N ASP A 30 -1.74 -17.37 -3.74
CA ASP A 30 -2.43 -17.00 -2.52
C ASP A 30 -2.62 -15.48 -2.40
N LYS A 31 -1.66 -14.67 -2.88
CA LYS A 31 -1.79 -13.20 -2.94
C LYS A 31 -2.95 -12.79 -3.84
N ILE A 32 -3.04 -13.38 -5.04
CA ILE A 32 -4.12 -13.14 -6.00
C ILE A 32 -5.46 -13.57 -5.39
N ASN A 33 -5.52 -14.76 -4.81
CA ASN A 33 -6.74 -15.27 -4.15
C ASN A 33 -7.18 -14.37 -2.99
N TRP A 34 -6.23 -13.86 -2.21
CA TRP A 34 -6.53 -12.89 -1.16
C TRP A 34 -7.14 -11.62 -1.74
N TYR A 35 -6.55 -11.04 -2.79
CA TYR A 35 -7.08 -9.83 -3.41
C TYR A 35 -8.49 -10.05 -3.97
N LEU A 36 -8.70 -11.09 -4.77
CA LEU A 36 -10.01 -11.41 -5.35
C LEU A 36 -11.10 -11.60 -4.29
N LYS A 37 -10.75 -12.19 -3.14
CA LYS A 37 -11.68 -12.40 -2.03
C LYS A 37 -12.11 -11.09 -1.33
N HIS A 38 -11.22 -10.08 -1.26
CA HIS A 38 -11.46 -8.82 -0.54
C HIS A 38 -11.68 -7.62 -1.48
N GLN A 39 -11.59 -7.82 -2.80
CA GLN A 39 -11.63 -6.77 -3.81
C GLN A 39 -12.86 -5.85 -3.66
N ASN A 40 -14.04 -6.43 -3.48
CA ASN A 40 -15.27 -5.64 -3.31
C ASN A 40 -15.26 -4.81 -2.03
N GLU A 41 -14.74 -5.36 -0.93
CA GLU A 41 -14.61 -4.63 0.34
C GLU A 41 -13.66 -3.45 0.19
N ILE A 42 -12.48 -3.69 -0.38
CA ILE A 42 -11.45 -2.68 -0.66
C ILE A 42 -12.03 -1.55 -1.53
N LYS A 43 -12.70 -1.89 -2.63
CA LYS A 43 -13.30 -0.92 -3.56
C LYS A 43 -14.43 -0.11 -2.92
N ASN A 44 -15.28 -0.75 -2.11
CA ASN A 44 -16.39 -0.05 -1.45
C ASN A 44 -15.93 0.94 -0.38
N GLN A 45 -14.84 0.63 0.33
CA GLN A 45 -14.26 1.54 1.33
C GLN A 45 -13.52 2.72 0.68
N HIS A 46 -13.10 2.56 -0.58
CA HIS A 46 -12.27 3.51 -1.30
C HIS A 46 -12.81 3.70 -2.73
N PRO A 47 -13.99 4.35 -2.88
CA PRO A 47 -14.62 4.50 -4.18
C PRO A 47 -13.74 5.37 -5.07
N LEU A 48 -13.31 4.78 -6.18
CA LEU A 48 -12.60 5.47 -7.25
C LEU A 48 -13.58 5.88 -8.34
N PRO A 49 -13.28 6.92 -9.13
CA PRO A 49 -14.09 7.27 -10.29
C PRO A 49 -14.32 6.06 -11.20
N GLU A 50 -15.58 5.75 -11.49
CA GLU A 50 -15.94 4.66 -12.40
C GLU A 50 -15.44 4.98 -13.82
N GLY A 51 -14.93 3.95 -14.51
CA GLY A 51 -14.51 4.05 -15.91
C GLY A 51 -13.13 4.68 -16.15
N SER A 52 -12.39 5.06 -15.11
CA SER A 52 -10.96 5.39 -15.24
C SER A 52 -10.09 4.19 -14.88
N TRP A 53 -8.91 4.12 -15.51
CA TRP A 53 -7.89 3.12 -15.19
C TRP A 53 -7.29 3.41 -13.82
N HIS A 54 -7.17 2.41 -12.98
CA HIS A 54 -6.60 2.50 -11.64
C HIS A 54 -5.51 1.45 -11.42
N THR A 55 -4.47 1.84 -10.70
CA THR A 55 -3.39 0.97 -10.24
C THR A 55 -3.45 0.85 -8.73
N TRP A 56 -3.68 -0.36 -8.24
CA TRP A 56 -3.60 -0.68 -6.82
C TRP A 56 -2.20 -1.19 -6.49
N TYR A 57 -1.51 -0.49 -5.61
CA TYR A 57 -0.22 -0.85 -5.06
C TYR A 57 -0.44 -1.44 -3.66
N VAL A 58 -0.16 -2.72 -3.47
CA VAL A 58 -0.12 -3.33 -2.14
C VAL A 58 1.31 -3.26 -1.62
N ILE A 59 1.54 -2.47 -0.58
CA ILE A 59 2.86 -2.20 0.00
C ILE A 59 2.96 -2.82 1.39
N ASP A 60 4.08 -3.46 1.67
CA ASP A 60 4.44 -3.93 3.02
C ASP A 60 4.78 -2.77 3.96
N ILE A 61 4.24 -2.80 5.18
CA ILE A 61 4.56 -1.82 6.22
C ILE A 61 6.02 -1.93 6.70
N GLY A 62 6.65 -3.10 6.57
CA GLY A 62 8.02 -3.34 7.01
C GLY A 62 8.22 -2.97 8.48
N ASN A 63 9.13 -2.02 8.73
CA ASN A 63 9.45 -1.53 10.08
C ASN A 63 8.47 -0.46 10.62
N GLY A 64 7.40 -0.14 9.88
CA GLY A 64 6.48 0.94 10.23
C GLY A 64 6.74 2.24 9.47
N PHE A 65 5.93 3.25 9.80
CA PHE A 65 6.12 4.59 9.29
C PHE A 65 7.37 5.24 9.87
N THR A 66 8.05 6.05 9.06
CA THR A 66 9.30 6.71 9.40
C THR A 66 9.41 8.07 8.73
N ASP A 67 10.31 8.90 9.26
CA ASP A 67 10.68 10.20 8.70
C ASP A 67 11.74 10.02 7.62
N TYR A 68 11.50 10.62 6.45
CA TYR A 68 12.45 10.63 5.34
C TYR A 68 13.82 11.20 5.73
N LYS A 69 13.87 12.16 6.67
CA LYS A 69 15.12 12.78 7.12
C LYS A 69 16.04 11.79 7.81
N LYS A 70 15.51 10.77 8.50
CA LYS A 70 16.30 9.73 9.16
C LYS A 70 17.10 8.88 8.15
N TYR A 71 16.63 8.81 6.90
CA TYR A 71 17.28 8.05 5.82
C TYR A 71 18.18 8.89 4.92
N ILE A 72 18.16 10.22 5.03
CA ILE A 72 19.15 11.10 4.37
C ILE A 72 20.56 10.86 4.94
N GLU A 73 20.65 10.44 6.21
CA GLU A 73 21.91 10.18 6.93
C GLU A 73 22.31 8.68 6.95
N GLY A 74 21.50 7.79 6.36
CA GLY A 74 21.68 6.33 6.38
C GLY A 74 21.87 5.70 4.98
N PRO A 75 21.82 4.36 4.83
CA PRO A 75 21.78 3.74 3.51
C PRO A 75 20.55 4.26 2.75
N TYR A 76 20.73 4.64 1.48
CA TYR A 76 19.66 5.19 0.65
C TYR A 76 18.54 4.16 0.46
N GLU A 77 17.46 4.27 1.22
CA GLU A 77 16.24 3.48 1.03
C GLU A 77 15.26 4.25 0.13
N ASP A 78 14.63 3.55 -0.82
CA ASP A 78 13.56 4.12 -1.65
C ASP A 78 12.31 4.21 -0.78
N LEU A 79 11.95 5.42 -0.34
CA LEU A 79 10.82 5.66 0.55
C LEU A 79 9.61 6.17 -0.23
N TYR A 80 8.41 5.74 0.18
CA TYR A 80 7.15 6.33 -0.25
C TYR A 80 6.52 7.11 0.90
N CYS A 81 6.30 8.42 0.71
CA CYS A 81 5.75 9.31 1.73
C CYS A 81 4.29 9.67 1.42
N PHE A 82 3.42 9.51 2.40
CA PHE A 82 1.99 9.77 2.28
C PHE A 82 1.68 11.20 2.74
N PRO A 83 1.32 12.13 1.82
CA PRO A 83 1.17 13.55 2.15
C PRO A 83 -0.03 13.85 3.08
N THR A 84 -1.00 12.94 3.17
CA THR A 84 -2.16 13.07 4.06
C THR A 84 -1.84 12.76 5.52
N ILE A 85 -0.72 12.07 5.81
CA ILE A 85 -0.24 11.85 7.17
C ILE A 85 0.53 13.10 7.60
N LYS A 86 0.05 13.78 8.64
CA LYS A 86 0.62 15.07 9.12
C LYS A 86 1.85 14.93 10.03
N SER A 87 2.20 13.70 10.42
CA SER A 87 3.40 13.42 11.21
C SER A 87 4.66 13.53 10.34
N ASN A 88 5.83 13.76 10.96
CA ASN A 88 7.11 13.60 10.27
C ASN A 88 7.35 12.13 9.88
N ASP A 89 6.85 11.18 10.67
CA ASP A 89 6.88 9.77 10.34
C ASP A 89 5.72 9.44 9.36
N ASN A 90 5.81 9.93 8.13
CA ASN A 90 4.80 9.74 7.08
C ASN A 90 5.25 8.88 5.89
N CYS A 91 6.45 8.31 5.96
CA CYS A 91 7.01 7.50 4.88
C CYS A 91 7.11 6.04 5.28
N ILE A 92 7.14 5.15 4.30
CA ILE A 92 7.49 3.74 4.48
C ILE A 92 8.55 3.34 3.46
N VAL A 93 9.30 2.29 3.76
CA VAL A 93 10.19 1.67 2.78
C VAL A 93 9.35 1.08 1.66
N LYS A 94 9.65 1.46 0.42
CA LYS A 94 8.87 1.04 -0.74
C LYS A 94 9.14 -0.43 -1.05
N ASN A 95 8.23 -1.28 -0.60
CA ASN A 95 8.25 -2.72 -0.83
C ASN A 95 6.90 -3.18 -1.39
N TYR A 96 6.76 -3.14 -2.73
CA TYR A 96 5.54 -3.59 -3.40
C TYR A 96 5.44 -5.11 -3.36
N LEU A 97 4.41 -5.61 -2.67
CA LEU A 97 4.12 -7.04 -2.61
C LEU A 97 3.30 -7.52 -3.80
N MET A 98 2.47 -6.62 -4.36
CA MET A 98 1.58 -6.89 -5.49
C MET A 98 1.14 -5.57 -6.13
N VAL A 99 1.01 -5.57 -7.46
CA VAL A 99 0.48 -4.45 -8.25
C VAL A 99 -0.66 -4.96 -9.12
N ILE A 100 -1.81 -4.31 -9.06
CA ILE A 100 -3.00 -4.66 -9.84
C ILE A 100 -3.37 -3.47 -10.73
N ASN A 101 -3.57 -3.73 -12.02
CA ASN A 101 -4.07 -2.74 -12.99
C ASN A 101 -5.50 -3.08 -13.37
N GLU A 102 -6.42 -2.13 -13.23
CA GLU A 102 -7.86 -2.27 -13.50
C GLU A 102 -8.46 -1.09 -14.25
#